data_AF-A0A959RNP7-F1
#
_entry.id   AF-A0A959RNP7-F1
#
_cell.length_a   1.000
_cell.length_b   1.000
_cell.length_c   1.000
_cell.angle_alpha   90.00
_cell.angle_beta   90.00
_cell.angle_gamma   90.00
#
_symmetry.space_group_name_H-M   'P 1'
#
loop_
_entity.id
_entity.type
_entity.pdbx_description
1 polymer ?
#
loop_
_entity_poly.entity_id
_entity_poly.type
_entity_poly.pdbx_seq_one_letter_code
_entity_poly.pdbx_strand_id
1 'polypeptide(L)'
;MLSNSILKFISSLFILVAISSSIPAFADDVQNEELLKNKAQENDPVSWMKYGEYLYDKSYDTPELRDKYRKEAYSWIRKAADSGLPEAIFSLGYYCIGDKAPLYYYEQAALKGYAPAFVEVLDANLFVAGEDVKKAKEFADLARKMELESKIPRDLNVVDICYQAGTPEKPHDNGMWPGIACDECAEMYDTNSQDYKKCIFERGNNIDIATLYANGQLVKQDFWKAISYVCQGGTTPAELTSMVKILFEATQTGHLKEKFCYCNHASSSQSIAVCASRKNEQSIKHPK
;
A
#
# COMPACT_ATOMS: atom_id res chain seq x y z
N MET A 1 -22.84 65.10 -55.63
CA MET A 1 -23.63 64.25 -56.55
C MET A 1 -24.23 63.13 -55.71
N LEU A 2 -25.55 63.01 -55.78
CA LEU A 2 -26.44 62.14 -55.02
C LEU A 2 -26.48 60.69 -55.57
N SER A 3 -27.09 59.80 -54.76
CA SER A 3 -27.96 58.67 -55.17
C SER A 3 -27.28 57.29 -55.26
N ASN A 4 -27.53 56.35 -54.32
CA ASN A 4 -28.63 55.35 -54.29
C ASN A 4 -28.49 54.26 -55.37
N SER A 5 -28.79 52.97 -55.24
CA SER A 5 -29.37 52.10 -54.20
C SER A 5 -29.50 50.66 -54.79
N ILE A 6 -29.85 49.68 -53.93
CA ILE A 6 -30.65 48.45 -54.22
C ILE A 6 -29.92 47.13 -54.64
N LEU A 7 -29.63 46.32 -53.62
CA LEU A 7 -30.14 44.96 -53.31
C LEU A 7 -30.96 44.14 -54.34
N LYS A 8 -30.73 42.81 -54.36
CA LYS A 8 -31.60 41.63 -54.76
C LYS A 8 -30.93 40.74 -55.86
N PHE A 9 -30.89 39.41 -55.88
CA PHE A 9 -31.44 38.28 -55.08
C PHE A 9 -30.64 36.98 -55.43
N ILE A 10 -30.25 36.21 -54.41
CA ILE A 10 -30.12 34.73 -54.27
C ILE A 10 -30.04 33.82 -55.54
N SER A 11 -28.98 33.00 -55.65
CA SER A 11 -29.13 31.53 -55.84
C SER A 11 -27.87 30.73 -55.46
N SER A 12 -28.10 29.78 -54.55
CA SER A 12 -27.36 28.57 -54.16
C SER A 12 -26.14 28.12 -54.96
N LEU A 13 -25.01 27.89 -54.27
CA LEU A 13 -24.43 26.54 -54.16
C LEU A 13 -23.47 26.46 -52.97
N PHE A 14 -23.99 26.00 -51.84
CA PHE A 14 -23.19 25.45 -50.75
C PHE A 14 -22.55 24.14 -51.25
N ILE A 15 -21.24 24.12 -51.46
CA ILE A 15 -20.47 22.87 -51.43
C ILE A 15 -19.57 22.96 -50.21
N LEU A 16 -20.15 22.58 -49.09
CA LEU A 16 -19.46 22.32 -47.83
C LEU A 16 -18.86 20.91 -47.98
N VAL A 17 -17.63 20.79 -48.47
CA VAL A 17 -16.86 19.57 -48.26
C VAL A 17 -16.33 19.61 -46.83
N ALA A 18 -17.20 19.27 -45.88
CA ALA A 18 -16.76 18.86 -44.56
C ALA A 18 -16.08 17.50 -44.72
N ILE A 19 -14.76 17.51 -44.92
CA ILE A 19 -13.97 16.30 -44.66
C ILE A 19 -14.01 16.11 -43.15
N SER A 20 -14.98 15.31 -42.69
CA SER A 20 -14.98 14.77 -41.35
C SER A 20 -13.81 13.78 -41.26
N SER A 21 -12.60 14.27 -41.09
CA SER A 21 -11.51 13.45 -40.58
C SER A 21 -11.80 13.24 -39.10
N SER A 22 -12.54 12.18 -38.79
CA SER A 22 -12.34 11.44 -37.55
C SER A 22 -10.87 11.03 -37.54
N ILE A 23 -10.01 11.84 -36.92
CA ILE A 23 -8.64 11.45 -36.64
C ILE A 23 -8.74 10.22 -35.73
N PRO A 24 -8.21 9.05 -36.15
CA PRO A 24 -8.18 7.90 -35.27
C PRO A 24 -7.24 8.23 -34.10
N ALA A 25 -7.57 7.77 -32.88
CA ALA A 25 -6.75 7.90 -31.67
C ALA A 25 -5.27 7.49 -31.87
N PHE A 26 -4.97 6.72 -32.92
CA PHE A 26 -3.64 6.38 -33.40
C PHE A 26 -2.70 7.56 -33.73
N ALA A 27 -3.21 8.72 -34.14
CA ALA A 27 -2.33 9.85 -34.50
C ALA A 27 -1.68 10.50 -33.27
N ASP A 28 -2.41 10.56 -32.15
CA ASP A 28 -1.92 11.16 -30.91
C ASP A 28 -0.88 10.26 -30.22
N ASP A 29 -1.08 8.94 -30.22
CA ASP A 29 -0.14 7.97 -29.65
C ASP A 29 1.19 7.90 -30.41
N VAL A 30 1.16 7.97 -31.75
CA VAL A 30 2.37 7.99 -32.59
C VAL A 30 3.15 9.30 -32.41
N GLN A 31 2.45 10.44 -32.32
CA GLN A 31 3.10 11.73 -32.03
C GLN A 31 3.71 11.75 -30.62
N ASN A 32 3.10 11.07 -29.65
CA ASN A 32 3.62 10.97 -28.29
C ASN A 32 4.88 10.09 -28.22
N GLU A 33 4.95 8.97 -28.96
CA GLU A 33 6.13 8.12 -29.02
C GLU A 33 7.35 8.85 -29.61
N GLU A 34 7.19 9.46 -30.79
CA GLU A 34 8.30 10.14 -31.48
C GLU A 34 8.82 11.30 -30.63
N LEU A 35 7.93 12.06 -29.99
CA LEU A 35 8.28 13.13 -29.08
C LEU A 35 9.09 12.64 -27.87
N LEU A 36 8.61 11.59 -27.19
CA LEU A 36 9.31 11.01 -26.03
C LEU A 36 10.67 10.43 -26.42
N LYS A 37 10.73 9.74 -27.56
CA LYS A 37 11.97 9.17 -28.09
C LYS A 37 12.98 10.27 -28.45
N ASN A 38 12.56 11.33 -29.11
CA ASN A 38 13.43 12.45 -29.47
C ASN A 38 13.95 13.16 -28.21
N LYS A 39 13.09 13.41 -27.21
CA LYS A 39 13.53 13.94 -25.91
C LYS A 39 14.51 13.02 -25.19
N ALA A 40 14.32 11.72 -25.26
CA ALA A 40 15.26 10.76 -24.66
C ALA A 40 16.65 10.72 -25.34
N GLN A 41 16.82 11.33 -26.52
CA GLN A 41 18.14 11.52 -27.12
C GLN A 41 18.95 12.63 -26.43
N GLU A 42 18.27 13.52 -25.71
CA GLU A 42 18.91 14.52 -24.87
C GLU A 42 19.58 13.84 -23.66
N ASN A 43 20.62 14.48 -23.10
CA ASN A 43 21.30 13.97 -21.91
C ASN A 43 20.54 14.31 -20.62
N ASP A 44 19.26 13.93 -20.59
CA ASP A 44 18.33 14.20 -19.49
C ASP A 44 17.78 12.89 -18.90
N PRO A 45 18.16 12.53 -17.66
CA PRO A 45 17.66 11.34 -16.99
C PRO A 45 16.14 11.25 -16.87
N VAL A 46 15.45 12.39 -16.75
CA VAL A 46 13.98 12.41 -16.64
C VAL A 46 13.35 11.97 -17.95
N SER A 47 13.88 12.43 -19.09
CA SER A 47 13.41 12.02 -20.41
C SER A 47 13.69 10.53 -20.69
N TRP A 48 14.84 10.00 -20.26
CA TRP A 48 15.11 8.55 -20.35
C TRP A 48 14.10 7.72 -19.55
N MET A 49 13.81 8.13 -18.31
CA MET A 49 12.82 7.46 -17.47
C MET A 49 11.45 7.46 -18.14
N LYS A 50 10.95 8.64 -18.54
CA LYS A 50 9.62 8.77 -19.18
C LYS A 50 9.47 7.95 -20.44
N TYR A 51 10.51 7.89 -21.28
CA TYR A 51 10.46 7.05 -22.47
C TYR A 51 10.45 5.56 -22.13
N GLY A 52 11.22 5.14 -21.12
CA GLY A 52 11.17 3.78 -20.64
C GLY A 52 9.82 3.39 -20.03
N GLU A 53 9.18 4.28 -19.28
CA GLU A 53 7.82 4.09 -18.72
C GLU A 53 6.79 3.93 -19.84
N TYR A 54 6.84 4.79 -20.85
CA TYR A 54 6.01 4.66 -22.04
C TYR A 54 6.19 3.30 -22.74
N LEU A 55 7.43 2.83 -22.90
CA LEU A 55 7.70 1.52 -23.50
C LEU A 55 7.14 0.38 -22.63
N TYR A 56 7.21 0.50 -21.31
CA TYR A 56 6.63 -0.48 -20.41
C TYR A 56 5.10 -0.56 -20.56
N ASP A 57 4.42 0.58 -20.62
CA ASP A 57 2.98 0.66 -20.81
C ASP A 57 2.58 0.05 -22.18
N LYS A 58 3.27 0.46 -23.25
CA LYS A 58 3.10 -0.09 -24.60
C LYS A 58 3.25 -1.61 -24.68
N SER A 59 4.03 -2.22 -23.76
CA SER A 59 4.19 -3.68 -23.69
C SER A 59 2.91 -4.43 -23.33
N TYR A 60 1.94 -3.77 -22.69
CA TYR A 60 0.63 -4.34 -22.41
C TYR A 60 -0.30 -4.32 -23.62
N ASP A 61 -0.19 -3.28 -24.45
CA ASP A 61 -1.01 -3.09 -25.65
C ASP A 61 -0.53 -3.91 -26.84
N THR A 62 0.70 -4.43 -26.78
CA THR A 62 1.34 -5.21 -27.85
C THR A 62 1.88 -6.55 -27.36
N PRO A 63 1.01 -7.53 -27.04
CA PRO A 63 1.40 -8.80 -26.44
C PRO A 63 2.51 -9.55 -27.20
N GLU A 64 2.53 -9.46 -28.53
CA GLU A 64 3.53 -10.10 -29.40
C GLU A 64 4.92 -9.48 -29.26
N LEU A 65 5.00 -8.22 -28.81
CA LEU A 65 6.24 -7.45 -28.63
C LEU A 65 6.52 -7.14 -27.16
N ARG A 66 5.76 -7.72 -26.22
CA ARG A 66 5.87 -7.45 -24.79
C ARG A 66 7.31 -7.55 -24.28
N ASP A 67 7.99 -8.64 -24.59
CA ASP A 67 9.36 -8.88 -24.11
C ASP A 67 10.37 -7.89 -24.70
N LYS A 68 10.17 -7.49 -25.95
CA LYS A 68 11.00 -6.48 -26.61
C LYS A 68 10.84 -5.13 -25.90
N TYR A 69 9.60 -4.68 -25.74
CA TYR A 69 9.32 -3.41 -25.09
C TYR A 69 9.74 -3.38 -23.62
N ARG A 70 9.56 -4.47 -22.87
CA ARG A 70 10.04 -4.56 -21.48
C ARG A 70 11.57 -4.49 -21.38
N LYS A 71 12.31 -5.12 -22.30
CA LYS A 71 13.78 -5.03 -22.35
C LYS A 71 14.25 -3.62 -22.69
N GLU A 72 13.59 -2.95 -23.63
CA GLU A 72 13.90 -1.56 -23.98
C GLU A 72 13.55 -0.61 -22.82
N ALA A 73 12.38 -0.77 -22.19
CA ALA A 73 11.96 -0.04 -21.01
C ALA A 73 12.98 -0.16 -19.86
N TYR A 74 13.39 -1.39 -19.55
CA TYR A 74 14.44 -1.64 -18.56
C TYR A 74 15.73 -0.89 -18.89
N SER A 75 16.18 -0.95 -20.15
CA SER A 75 17.43 -0.31 -20.56
C SER A 75 17.39 1.21 -20.34
N TRP A 76 16.27 1.86 -20.70
CA TRP A 76 16.09 3.30 -20.53
C TRP A 76 15.93 3.73 -19.07
N ILE A 77 15.08 3.03 -18.31
CA ILE A 77 14.88 3.30 -16.88
C ILE A 77 16.18 3.05 -16.11
N ARG A 78 16.92 1.98 -16.44
CA ARG A 78 18.22 1.68 -15.83
C ARG A 78 19.23 2.79 -16.11
N LYS A 79 19.30 3.29 -17.34
CA LYS A 79 20.16 4.42 -17.70
C LYS A 79 19.85 5.68 -16.87
N ALA A 80 18.57 5.98 -16.67
CA ALA A 80 18.13 7.08 -15.80
C ALA A 80 18.52 6.85 -14.33
N ALA A 81 18.29 5.64 -13.83
CA ALA A 81 18.64 5.24 -12.46
C ALA A 81 20.16 5.31 -12.20
N ASP A 82 20.99 4.87 -13.15
CA ASP A 82 22.45 4.92 -13.07
C ASP A 82 22.99 6.36 -13.08
N SER A 83 22.21 7.30 -13.58
CA SER A 83 22.52 8.73 -13.51
C SER A 83 22.09 9.38 -12.19
N GLY A 84 21.58 8.57 -11.26
CA GLY A 84 21.24 8.98 -9.91
C GLY A 84 19.82 9.48 -9.72
N LEU A 85 18.94 9.40 -10.74
CA LEU A 85 17.54 9.84 -10.65
C LEU A 85 16.74 8.91 -9.70
N PRO A 86 16.30 9.39 -8.52
CA PRO A 86 15.61 8.56 -7.53
C PRO A 86 14.29 7.96 -8.03
N GLU A 87 13.53 8.72 -8.81
CA GLU A 87 12.30 8.31 -9.46
C GLU A 87 12.53 7.08 -10.36
N ALA A 88 13.59 7.08 -11.16
CA ALA A 88 13.90 5.96 -12.05
C ALA A 88 14.35 4.71 -11.28
N ILE A 89 15.07 4.89 -10.17
CA ILE A 89 15.40 3.77 -9.27
C ILE A 89 14.11 3.15 -8.74
N PHE A 90 13.15 3.97 -8.29
CA PHE A 90 11.84 3.50 -7.86
C PHE A 90 11.10 2.76 -8.99
N SER A 91 11.09 3.29 -10.20
CA SER A 91 10.43 2.67 -11.37
C SER A 91 10.96 1.25 -11.67
N LEU A 92 12.25 0.97 -11.45
CA LEU A 92 12.79 -0.40 -11.60
C LEU A 92 12.10 -1.41 -10.68
N GLY A 93 11.81 -1.01 -9.43
CA GLY A 93 11.08 -1.82 -8.46
C GLY A 93 9.59 -1.87 -8.76
N TYR A 94 8.97 -0.71 -9.02
CA TYR A 94 7.54 -0.56 -9.25
C TYR A 94 7.02 -1.38 -10.44
N TYR A 95 7.78 -1.40 -11.53
CA TYR A 95 7.44 -2.20 -12.71
C TYR A 95 7.95 -3.64 -12.65
N CYS A 96 8.63 -4.03 -11.58
CA CYS A 96 9.26 -5.35 -11.43
C CYS A 96 10.17 -5.72 -12.62
N ILE A 97 10.88 -4.73 -13.18
CA ILE A 97 11.78 -4.91 -14.33
C ILE A 97 13.25 -4.89 -13.95
N GLY A 98 13.56 -4.57 -12.69
CA GLY A 98 14.92 -4.60 -12.17
C GLY A 98 15.48 -6.01 -12.00
N ASP A 99 16.79 -6.09 -11.78
CA ASP A 99 17.56 -7.30 -11.51
C ASP A 99 17.50 -7.79 -10.04
N LYS A 100 16.83 -7.02 -9.17
CA LYS A 100 16.67 -7.27 -7.74
C LYS A 100 15.20 -7.21 -7.33
N ALA A 101 14.88 -7.67 -6.12
CA ALA A 101 13.53 -7.56 -5.57
C ALA A 101 13.08 -6.09 -5.46
N PRO A 102 11.79 -5.77 -5.63
CA PRO A 102 11.28 -4.40 -5.59
C PRO A 102 11.68 -3.60 -4.34
N LEU A 103 11.63 -4.23 -3.16
CA LEU A 103 11.99 -3.58 -1.89
C LEU A 103 13.41 -3.00 -1.91
N TYR A 104 14.37 -3.67 -2.57
CA TYR A 104 15.73 -3.13 -2.71
C TYR A 104 15.71 -1.77 -3.42
N TYR A 105 14.96 -1.66 -4.52
CA TYR A 105 14.89 -0.42 -5.28
C TYR A 105 14.18 0.70 -4.52
N TYR A 106 13.12 0.36 -3.78
CA TYR A 106 12.44 1.32 -2.92
C TYR A 106 13.38 1.84 -1.82
N GLU A 107 14.14 0.97 -1.16
CA GLU A 107 15.17 1.39 -0.20
C GLU A 107 16.18 2.35 -0.85
N GLN A 108 16.71 2.03 -2.04
CA GLN A 108 17.68 2.89 -2.73
C GLN A 108 17.09 4.25 -3.14
N ALA A 109 15.83 4.29 -3.59
CA ALA A 109 15.16 5.53 -3.96
C ALA A 109 14.85 6.39 -2.72
N ALA A 110 14.43 5.77 -1.61
CA ALA A 110 14.20 6.45 -0.34
C ALA A 110 15.50 7.02 0.26
N LEU A 111 16.63 6.29 0.16
CA LEU A 111 17.95 6.80 0.55
C LEU A 111 18.37 8.08 -0.21
N LYS A 112 17.77 8.33 -1.38
CA LYS A 112 17.97 9.55 -2.17
C LYS A 112 16.86 10.60 -2.00
N GLY A 113 15.93 10.39 -1.06
CA GLY A 113 14.89 11.36 -0.72
C GLY A 113 13.62 11.27 -1.57
N TYR A 114 13.40 10.19 -2.34
CA TYR A 114 12.16 10.01 -3.09
C TYR A 114 11.01 9.61 -2.16
N ALA A 115 10.15 10.57 -1.83
CA ALA A 115 9.08 10.40 -0.83
C ALA A 115 8.16 9.17 -1.08
N PRO A 116 7.71 8.86 -2.31
CA PRO A 116 6.88 7.68 -2.57
C PRO A 116 7.56 6.36 -2.17
N ALA A 117 8.88 6.28 -2.29
CA ALA A 117 9.61 5.07 -1.92
C ALA A 117 9.57 4.78 -0.41
N PHE A 118 9.46 5.81 0.44
CA PHE A 118 9.30 5.60 1.89
C PHE A 118 8.00 4.89 2.21
N VAL A 119 6.92 5.12 1.45
CA VAL A 119 5.64 4.44 1.67
C VAL A 119 5.79 2.94 1.46
N GLU A 120 6.38 2.54 0.35
CA GLU A 120 6.60 1.12 0.04
C GLU A 120 7.51 0.43 1.06
N VAL A 121 8.58 1.12 1.49
CA VAL A 121 9.49 0.58 2.52
C VAL A 121 8.78 0.43 3.86
N LEU A 122 8.00 1.42 4.30
CA LEU A 122 7.26 1.35 5.56
C LEU A 122 6.14 0.31 5.53
N ASP A 123 5.47 0.12 4.39
CA ASP A 123 4.43 -0.90 4.21
C ASP A 123 5.01 -2.31 4.28
N ALA A 124 6.09 -2.57 3.54
CA ALA A 124 6.75 -3.86 3.55
C ALA A 124 7.30 -4.22 4.94
N ASN A 125 7.88 -3.25 5.66
CA ASN A 125 8.56 -3.54 6.92
C ASN A 125 7.65 -3.45 8.15
N LEU A 126 6.49 -2.76 8.06
CA LEU A 126 5.59 -2.59 9.20
C LEU A 126 4.10 -2.61 8.83
N PHE A 127 3.64 -1.68 7.99
CA PHE A 127 2.20 -1.37 7.92
C PHE A 127 1.34 -2.42 7.21
N VAL A 128 1.94 -3.31 6.42
CA VAL A 128 1.25 -4.40 5.72
C VAL A 128 1.77 -5.76 6.15
N ALA A 129 3.08 -5.98 6.18
CA ALA A 129 3.65 -7.30 6.45
C ALA A 129 4.32 -7.44 7.83
N GLY A 130 4.74 -6.34 8.47
CA GLY A 130 5.36 -6.40 9.81
C GLY A 130 6.72 -7.10 9.86
N GLU A 131 7.43 -7.18 8.73
CA GLU A 131 8.63 -8.03 8.57
C GLU A 131 9.84 -7.58 9.41
N ASP A 132 10.11 -6.27 9.45
CA ASP A 132 11.32 -5.72 10.09
C ASP A 132 11.04 -4.32 10.66
N VAL A 133 10.49 -4.30 11.87
CA VAL A 133 10.16 -3.06 12.59
C VAL A 133 11.40 -2.16 12.79
N LYS A 134 12.60 -2.74 12.92
CA LYS A 134 13.83 -1.97 13.06
C LYS A 134 14.15 -1.23 11.76
N LYS A 135 14.04 -1.90 10.61
CA LYS A 135 14.21 -1.24 9.32
C LYS A 135 13.13 -0.18 9.07
N ALA A 136 11.87 -0.45 9.43
CA ALA A 136 10.82 0.56 9.37
C ALA A 136 11.21 1.81 10.19
N LYS A 137 11.77 1.63 11.40
CA LYS A 137 12.26 2.73 12.24
C LYS A 137 13.38 3.52 11.59
N GLU A 138 14.37 2.85 10.99
CA GLU A 138 15.48 3.49 10.28
C GLU A 138 14.97 4.41 9.16
N PHE A 139 14.01 3.95 8.35
CA PHE A 139 13.44 4.74 7.27
C PHE A 139 12.47 5.83 7.75
N ALA A 140 11.74 5.60 8.84
CA ALA A 140 10.92 6.64 9.47
C ALA A 140 11.80 7.80 9.97
N ASP A 141 12.93 7.50 10.64
CA ASP A 141 13.86 8.52 11.10
C ASP A 141 14.56 9.25 9.95
N LEU A 142 14.89 8.52 8.88
CA LEU A 142 15.42 9.12 7.67
C LEU A 142 14.42 10.09 7.03
N ALA A 143 13.14 9.71 6.94
CA ALA A 143 12.08 10.58 6.42
C ALA A 143 11.98 11.88 7.22
N ARG A 144 12.03 11.81 8.55
CA ARG A 144 12.05 12.99 9.43
C ARG A 144 13.27 13.85 9.21
N LYS A 145 14.45 13.23 9.12
CA LYS A 145 15.73 13.92 8.84
C LYS A 145 15.71 14.66 7.51
N MET A 146 14.98 14.13 6.53
CA MET A 146 14.79 14.74 5.21
C MET A 146 13.59 15.70 5.13
N GLU A 147 12.88 15.93 6.24
CA GLU A 147 11.69 16.80 6.33
C GLU A 147 10.57 16.34 5.37
N LEU A 148 10.42 15.03 5.19
CA LEU A 148 9.46 14.41 4.27
C LEU A 148 8.16 13.94 4.95
N GLU A 149 8.00 14.14 6.27
CA GLU A 149 6.85 13.61 7.01
C GLU A 149 5.51 14.05 6.40
N SER A 150 5.40 15.30 5.97
CA SER A 150 4.18 15.84 5.34
C SER A 150 3.82 15.19 4.00
N LYS A 151 4.76 14.48 3.37
CA LYS A 151 4.59 13.81 2.07
C LYS A 151 4.37 12.31 2.21
N ILE A 152 4.51 11.76 3.42
CA ILE A 152 4.38 10.33 3.68
C ILE A 152 3.04 10.09 4.37
N PRO A 153 2.06 9.45 3.72
CA PRO A 153 0.74 9.17 4.30
C PRO A 153 0.79 8.00 5.30
N ARG A 154 1.76 7.99 6.22
CA ARG A 154 1.90 7.01 7.30
C ARG A 154 2.17 7.74 8.60
N ASP A 155 1.56 7.25 9.68
CA ASP A 155 1.79 7.79 11.00
C ASP A 155 3.14 7.28 11.54
N LEU A 156 4.20 8.08 11.40
CA LEU A 156 5.54 7.68 11.83
C LEU A 156 5.64 7.45 13.35
N ASN A 157 4.70 7.96 14.15
CA ASN A 157 4.67 7.66 15.59
C ASN A 157 4.27 6.20 15.84
N VAL A 158 3.46 5.59 14.98
CA VAL A 158 3.16 4.14 15.05
C VAL A 158 4.43 3.33 14.90
N VAL A 159 5.34 3.76 14.02
CA VAL A 159 6.65 3.10 13.84
C VAL A 159 7.47 3.14 15.12
N ASP A 160 7.52 4.30 15.80
CA ASP A 160 8.25 4.44 17.05
C ASP A 160 7.66 3.56 18.17
N ILE A 161 6.33 3.53 18.27
CA ILE A 161 5.62 2.70 19.26
C ILE A 161 5.90 1.21 19.00
N CYS A 162 5.81 0.76 17.74
CA CYS A 162 6.12 -0.61 17.38
C CYS A 162 7.60 -0.96 17.65
N TYR A 163 8.52 -0.04 17.35
CA TYR A 163 9.93 -0.22 17.64
C TYR A 163 10.19 -0.34 19.14
N GLN A 164 9.54 0.49 19.95
CA GLN A 164 9.63 0.44 21.41
C GLN A 164 9.05 -0.86 21.99
N ALA A 165 7.96 -1.37 21.43
CA ALA A 165 7.35 -2.63 21.84
C ALA A 165 8.26 -3.85 21.57
N GLY A 166 9.16 -3.73 20.60
CA GLY A 166 10.09 -4.78 20.22
C GLY A 166 9.42 -5.93 19.48
N THR A 167 10.16 -7.04 19.35
CA THR A 167 9.71 -8.23 18.64
C THR A 167 9.12 -9.25 19.63
N PRO A 168 7.95 -9.83 19.37
CA PRO A 168 7.41 -10.91 20.19
C PRO A 168 8.34 -12.14 20.15
N GLU A 169 8.40 -12.89 21.25
CA GLU A 169 9.27 -14.08 21.40
C GLU A 169 9.04 -15.14 20.32
N LYS A 170 7.78 -15.26 19.87
CA LYS A 170 7.38 -16.14 18.77
C LYS A 170 6.29 -15.43 17.99
N PRO A 171 6.55 -15.00 16.75
CA PRO A 171 5.51 -14.54 15.83
C PRO A 171 4.62 -15.72 15.42
N HIS A 172 3.34 -15.46 15.28
CA HIS A 172 2.31 -16.38 14.81
C HIS A 172 1.65 -15.80 13.57
N ASP A 173 1.90 -16.44 12.44
CA ASP A 173 1.11 -16.25 11.24
C ASP A 173 0.71 -17.62 10.69
N ASN A 174 -0.58 -17.91 10.76
CA ASN A 174 -1.16 -19.12 10.22
C ASN A 174 -2.12 -18.84 9.06
N GLY A 175 -2.08 -17.61 8.50
CA GLY A 175 -2.95 -17.17 7.41
C GLY A 175 -4.43 -17.04 7.78
N MET A 176 -4.79 -17.16 9.06
CA MET A 176 -6.17 -17.07 9.50
C MET A 176 -6.57 -15.61 9.79
N TRP A 177 -7.83 -15.26 9.54
CA TRP A 177 -8.33 -13.92 9.87
C TRP A 177 -8.37 -13.69 11.39
N PRO A 178 -8.02 -12.47 11.85
CA PRO A 178 -8.09 -12.13 13.27
C PRO A 178 -9.45 -12.42 13.91
N GLY A 179 -9.39 -13.10 15.04
CA GLY A 179 -10.48 -13.49 15.93
C GLY A 179 -11.20 -14.78 15.55
N ILE A 180 -10.91 -15.42 14.41
CA ILE A 180 -11.46 -16.74 14.10
C ILE A 180 -11.00 -17.77 15.14
N ALA A 181 -9.73 -17.70 15.60
CA ALA A 181 -9.22 -18.61 16.62
C ALA A 181 -10.03 -18.48 17.91
N CYS A 182 -10.36 -17.24 18.29
CA CYS A 182 -11.17 -16.95 19.47
C CYS A 182 -12.55 -17.62 19.38
N ASP A 183 -13.16 -17.64 18.19
CA ASP A 183 -14.48 -18.24 17.98
C ASP A 183 -14.42 -19.77 17.92
N GLU A 184 -13.43 -20.34 17.23
CA GLU A 184 -13.27 -21.80 17.10
C GLU A 184 -12.86 -22.46 18.43
N CYS A 185 -12.01 -21.79 19.20
CA CYS A 185 -11.57 -22.32 20.49
C CYS A 185 -12.62 -22.08 21.61
N ALA A 186 -13.67 -21.28 21.36
CA ALA A 186 -14.59 -20.79 22.40
C ALA A 186 -15.23 -21.91 23.25
N GLU A 187 -15.59 -23.05 22.64
CA GLU A 187 -16.20 -24.19 23.36
C GLU A 187 -15.26 -24.79 24.43
N MET A 188 -13.94 -24.64 24.25
CA MET A 188 -12.94 -25.08 25.23
C MET A 188 -12.87 -24.15 26.45
N TYR A 189 -13.34 -22.90 26.33
CA TYR A 189 -13.28 -21.92 27.41
C TYR A 189 -14.15 -22.35 28.60
N ASP A 190 -15.34 -22.87 28.32
CA ASP A 190 -16.31 -23.28 29.34
C ASP A 190 -15.94 -24.61 30.02
N THR A 191 -15.12 -25.42 29.36
CA THR A 191 -14.71 -26.75 29.84
C THR A 191 -13.36 -26.73 30.53
N ASN A 192 -12.37 -26.04 29.95
CA ASN A 192 -11.04 -25.85 30.52
C ASN A 192 -10.34 -24.62 29.93
N SER A 193 -10.31 -23.53 30.70
CA SER A 193 -9.69 -22.27 30.30
C SER A 193 -8.20 -22.37 29.89
N GLN A 194 -7.45 -23.38 30.36
CA GLN A 194 -6.07 -23.61 29.90
C GLN A 194 -6.02 -24.22 28.49
N ASP A 195 -6.99 -25.06 28.14
CA ASP A 195 -7.09 -25.64 26.80
C ASP A 195 -7.49 -24.57 25.78
N TYR A 196 -8.35 -23.62 26.16
CA TYR A 196 -8.63 -22.44 25.33
C TYR A 196 -7.35 -21.65 25.03
N LYS A 197 -6.57 -21.31 26.06
CA LYS A 197 -5.31 -20.59 25.88
C LYS A 197 -4.39 -21.35 24.93
N LYS A 198 -4.19 -22.65 25.18
CA LYS A 198 -3.35 -23.50 24.33
C LYS A 198 -3.83 -23.49 22.88
N CYS A 199 -5.13 -23.62 22.65
CA CYS A 199 -5.73 -23.55 21.32
C CYS A 199 -5.43 -22.23 20.59
N ILE A 200 -5.53 -21.08 21.27
CA ILE A 200 -5.16 -19.77 20.68
C ILE A 200 -3.66 -19.68 20.39
N PHE A 201 -2.78 -20.16 21.28
CA PHE A 201 -1.35 -20.15 20.99
C PHE A 201 -0.94 -21.15 19.90
N GLU A 202 -1.74 -22.18 19.62
CA GLU A 202 -1.47 -23.14 18.54
C GLU A 202 -2.08 -22.72 17.20
N ARG A 203 -3.27 -22.10 17.23
CA ARG A 203 -4.11 -21.84 16.06
C ARG A 203 -4.45 -20.37 15.86
N GLY A 204 -4.01 -19.48 16.72
CA GLY A 204 -4.22 -18.03 16.57
C GLY A 204 -3.13 -17.38 15.74
N ASN A 205 -3.48 -16.26 15.12
CA ASN A 205 -2.50 -15.34 14.57
C ASN A 205 -2.02 -14.36 15.66
N ASN A 206 -1.08 -13.50 15.29
CA ASN A 206 -0.55 -12.47 16.17
C ASN A 206 -1.63 -11.56 16.78
N ILE A 207 -2.69 -11.21 16.05
CA ILE A 207 -3.78 -10.36 16.58
C ILE A 207 -4.63 -11.11 17.62
N ASP A 208 -4.83 -12.41 17.46
CA ASP A 208 -5.50 -13.26 18.47
C ASP A 208 -4.70 -13.30 19.78
N ILE A 209 -3.39 -13.46 19.67
CA ILE A 209 -2.49 -13.48 20.83
C ILE A 209 -2.42 -12.10 21.48
N ALA A 210 -2.35 -11.03 20.67
CA ALA A 210 -2.43 -9.66 21.16
C ALA A 210 -3.72 -9.43 21.95
N THR A 211 -4.85 -10.01 21.50
CA THR A 211 -6.14 -9.91 22.19
C THR A 211 -6.09 -10.52 23.59
N LEU A 212 -5.41 -11.65 23.77
CA LEU A 212 -5.22 -12.24 25.11
C LEU A 212 -4.43 -11.32 26.04
N TYR A 213 -3.28 -10.81 25.58
CA TYR A 213 -2.43 -9.92 26.37
C TYR A 213 -3.08 -8.57 26.65
N ALA A 214 -3.76 -7.97 25.68
CA ALA A 214 -4.45 -6.70 25.84
C ALA A 214 -5.57 -6.81 26.88
N ASN A 215 -6.31 -7.92 26.90
CA ASN A 215 -7.45 -8.11 27.80
C ASN A 215 -7.08 -8.79 29.13
N GLY A 216 -5.84 -9.25 29.30
CA GLY A 216 -5.45 -10.07 30.46
C GLY A 216 -6.23 -11.39 30.55
N GLN A 217 -6.68 -11.92 29.41
CA GLN A 217 -7.47 -13.15 29.36
C GLN A 217 -6.52 -14.34 29.40
N LEU A 218 -6.45 -15.02 30.55
CA LEU A 218 -5.65 -16.25 30.77
C LEU A 218 -4.12 -16.03 30.71
N VAL A 219 -3.71 -14.78 30.58
CA VAL A 219 -2.34 -14.27 30.67
C VAL A 219 -2.37 -13.00 31.52
N LYS A 220 -1.22 -12.63 32.11
CA LYS A 220 -1.09 -11.33 32.75
C LYS A 220 -1.27 -10.25 31.67
N GLN A 221 -2.12 -9.26 31.94
CA GLN A 221 -2.31 -8.14 31.01
C GLN A 221 -0.98 -7.44 30.75
N ASP A 222 -0.66 -7.24 29.48
CA ASP A 222 0.58 -6.62 29.03
C ASP A 222 0.35 -5.91 27.70
N PHE A 223 0.16 -4.59 27.76
CA PHE A 223 -0.12 -3.78 26.58
C PHE A 223 1.07 -3.68 25.64
N TRP A 224 2.31 -3.65 26.15
CA TRP A 224 3.50 -3.61 25.30
C TRP A 224 3.69 -4.92 24.55
N LYS A 225 3.45 -6.05 25.22
CA LYS A 225 3.44 -7.35 24.55
C LYS A 225 2.33 -7.42 23.51
N ALA A 226 1.12 -6.94 23.81
CA ALA A 226 0.05 -6.85 22.83
C ALA A 226 0.42 -5.99 21.60
N ILE A 227 1.05 -4.82 21.80
CA ILE A 227 1.53 -3.96 20.71
C ILE A 227 2.56 -4.71 19.85
N SER A 228 3.52 -5.41 20.46
CA SER A 228 4.55 -6.16 19.72
C SER A 228 3.94 -7.19 18.76
N TYR A 229 2.90 -7.89 19.21
CA TYR A 229 2.14 -8.82 18.39
C TYR A 229 1.35 -8.12 17.28
N VAL A 230 0.62 -7.03 17.61
CA VAL A 230 -0.11 -6.23 16.61
C VAL A 230 0.81 -5.72 15.49
N CYS A 231 1.99 -5.21 15.84
CA CYS A 231 2.96 -4.69 14.89
C CYS A 231 3.56 -5.75 13.95
N GLN A 232 3.39 -7.04 14.26
CA GLN A 232 3.78 -8.17 13.40
C GLN A 232 2.58 -8.94 12.85
N GLY A 233 1.35 -8.45 13.06
CA GLY A 233 0.14 -9.21 12.77
C GLY A 233 -0.42 -9.08 11.36
N GLY A 234 0.26 -8.35 10.47
CA GLY A 234 -0.09 -8.22 9.05
C GLY A 234 -1.54 -7.80 8.81
N THR A 235 -1.84 -6.51 8.91
CA THR A 235 -3.18 -5.96 8.65
C THR A 235 -3.12 -4.81 7.65
N THR A 236 -4.23 -4.11 7.40
CA THR A 236 -4.14 -2.85 6.66
C THR A 236 -3.47 -1.75 7.50
N PRO A 237 -2.86 -0.72 6.88
CA PRO A 237 -2.23 0.38 7.60
C PRO A 237 -3.17 1.10 8.59
N ALA A 238 -4.45 1.25 8.22
CA ALA A 238 -5.46 1.91 9.05
C ALA A 238 -5.86 1.06 10.27
N GLU A 239 -6.03 -0.25 10.09
CA GLU A 239 -6.29 -1.20 11.18
C GLU A 239 -5.12 -1.24 12.16
N LEU A 240 -3.89 -1.35 11.65
CA LEU A 240 -2.68 -1.33 12.48
C LEU A 240 -2.60 -0.04 13.30
N THR A 241 -2.77 1.11 12.64
CA THR A 241 -2.71 2.43 13.28
C THR A 241 -3.75 2.55 14.40
N SER A 242 -4.98 2.10 14.14
CA SER A 242 -6.07 2.14 15.12
C SER A 242 -5.76 1.28 16.36
N MET A 243 -5.33 0.04 16.14
CA MET A 243 -5.00 -0.90 17.22
C MET A 243 -3.81 -0.40 18.06
N VAL A 244 -2.71 0.01 17.41
CA VAL A 244 -1.50 0.49 18.10
C VAL A 244 -1.81 1.70 18.96
N LYS A 245 -2.61 2.67 18.46
CA LYS A 245 -2.94 3.88 19.22
C LYS A 245 -3.73 3.59 20.49
N ILE A 246 -4.73 2.72 20.41
CA ILE A 246 -5.57 2.39 21.58
C ILE A 246 -4.78 1.57 22.60
N LEU A 247 -3.96 0.62 22.16
CA LEU A 247 -3.09 -0.12 23.06
C LEU A 247 -2.03 0.78 23.68
N PHE A 248 -1.46 1.72 22.92
CA PHE A 248 -0.50 2.68 23.44
C PHE A 248 -1.14 3.62 24.46
N GLU A 249 -2.35 4.14 24.23
CA GLU A 249 -3.10 4.90 25.25
C GLU A 249 -3.25 4.06 26.54
N ALA A 250 -3.58 2.78 26.42
CA ALA A 250 -3.70 1.88 27.57
C ALA A 250 -2.37 1.67 28.33
N THR A 251 -1.22 1.72 27.66
CA THR A 251 0.10 1.72 28.34
C THR A 251 0.28 2.94 29.25
N GLN A 252 -0.36 4.07 28.92
CA GLN A 252 -0.23 5.32 29.67
C GLN A 252 -1.26 5.43 30.80
N THR A 253 -2.47 4.93 30.57
CA THR A 253 -3.60 5.02 31.53
C THR A 253 -3.70 3.80 32.45
N GLY A 254 -3.01 2.71 32.12
CA GLY A 254 -3.07 1.44 32.83
C GLY A 254 -4.37 0.65 32.62
N HIS A 255 -5.27 1.08 31.71
CA HIS A 255 -6.51 0.36 31.44
C HIS A 255 -7.05 0.62 30.02
N LEU A 256 -7.86 -0.32 29.51
CA LEU A 256 -8.64 -0.15 28.30
C LEU A 256 -10.05 0.34 28.64
N LYS A 257 -10.60 1.26 27.83
CA LYS A 257 -12.00 1.73 27.96
C LYS A 257 -13.01 0.62 27.68
N GLU A 258 -12.68 -0.24 26.74
CA GLU A 258 -13.44 -1.43 26.35
C GLU A 258 -12.48 -2.59 26.09
N LYS A 259 -12.99 -3.83 26.11
CA LYS A 259 -12.14 -4.97 25.75
C LYS A 259 -11.60 -4.79 24.33
N PHE A 260 -10.30 -5.02 24.17
CA PHE A 260 -9.64 -4.98 22.88
C PHE A 260 -10.22 -6.10 21.99
N CYS A 261 -10.66 -5.73 20.79
CA CYS A 261 -11.20 -6.65 19.79
C CYS A 261 -10.87 -6.12 18.40
N TYR A 262 -10.24 -6.96 17.57
CA TYR A 262 -9.88 -6.60 16.19
C TYR A 262 -11.04 -5.97 15.41
N CYS A 263 -12.27 -6.49 15.57
CA CYS A 263 -13.42 -6.02 14.81
C CYS A 263 -13.85 -4.58 15.10
N ASN A 264 -13.38 -3.97 16.19
CA ASN A 264 -13.58 -2.55 16.46
C ASN A 264 -12.63 -1.66 15.63
N HIS A 265 -11.63 -2.27 14.98
CA HIS A 265 -10.61 -1.60 14.18
C HIS A 265 -10.69 -1.95 12.69
N ALA A 266 -11.48 -2.96 12.33
CA ALA A 266 -11.69 -3.39 10.95
C ALA A 266 -12.15 -2.22 10.07
N SER A 267 -11.41 -1.95 9.00
CA SER A 267 -11.65 -0.80 8.12
C SER A 267 -11.74 -1.15 6.64
N SER A 268 -11.17 -2.29 6.23
CA SER A 268 -11.36 -2.78 4.86
C SER A 268 -12.71 -3.48 4.69
N SER A 269 -13.26 -3.46 3.47
CA SER A 269 -14.49 -4.18 3.14
C SER A 269 -14.40 -5.68 3.49
N GLN A 270 -13.22 -6.27 3.31
CA GLN A 270 -12.97 -7.68 3.63
C GLN A 270 -12.98 -7.93 5.15
N SER A 271 -12.23 -7.13 5.92
CA SER A 271 -12.22 -7.22 7.39
C SER A 271 -13.60 -7.01 7.99
N ILE A 272 -14.37 -6.03 7.48
CA ILE A 272 -15.73 -5.73 7.93
C ILE A 272 -16.66 -6.93 7.66
N ALA A 273 -16.59 -7.53 6.47
CA ALA A 273 -17.40 -8.69 6.11
C ALA A 273 -17.09 -9.90 7.02
N VAL A 274 -15.81 -10.19 7.27
CA VAL A 274 -15.39 -11.26 8.19
C VAL A 274 -15.94 -10.99 9.59
N CYS A 275 -15.78 -9.78 10.12
CA CYS A 275 -16.30 -9.41 11.43
C CYS A 275 -17.83 -9.50 11.55
N ALA A 276 -18.57 -9.13 10.49
CA ALA A 276 -20.02 -9.28 10.45
C ALA A 276 -20.46 -10.75 10.48
N SER A 277 -19.78 -11.62 9.73
CA SER A 277 -20.04 -13.08 9.72
C SER A 277 -19.87 -13.68 11.11
N ARG A 278 -18.78 -13.34 11.80
CA ARG A 278 -18.49 -13.82 13.16
C ARG A 278 -19.58 -13.45 14.16
N LYS A 279 -20.09 -12.22 14.10
CA LYS A 279 -21.19 -11.76 14.96
C LYS A 279 -22.47 -12.58 14.73
N ASN A 280 -22.77 -12.92 13.48
CA ASN A 280 -23.93 -13.74 13.15
C ASN A 280 -23.75 -15.19 13.67
N GLU A 281 -22.59 -15.80 13.48
CA GLU A 281 -22.31 -17.15 13.98
C GLU A 281 -22.38 -17.24 15.51
N GLN A 282 -21.81 -16.27 16.23
CA GLN A 282 -21.93 -16.22 17.69
C GLN A 282 -23.38 -16.09 18.15
N SER A 283 -24.21 -15.31 17.44
CA SER A 283 -25.64 -15.17 17.76
C SER A 283 -26.44 -16.47 17.55
N ILE A 284 -25.96 -17.35 16.65
CA ILE A 284 -26.56 -18.66 16.39
C ILE A 284 -26.10 -19.68 17.43
N LYS A 285 -24.80 -19.70 17.76
CA LYS A 285 -24.22 -20.67 18.72
C LYS A 285 -24.57 -20.36 20.17
N HIS A 286 -24.73 -19.08 20.51
CA HIS A 286 -25.07 -18.61 21.86
C HIS A 286 -26.24 -17.61 21.81
N PRO A 287 -27.48 -18.08 21.52
CA PRO A 287 -28.66 -17.22 21.56
C PRO A 287 -28.87 -16.72 23.00
N LYS A 288 -29.20 -15.43 23.12
CA LYS A 288 -29.47 -14.76 24.40
C LYS A 288 -30.63 -15.37 25.17
#